data_AF-W9GE74-F1
#
_entry.id   AF-W9GE74-F1
#
_cell.length_a   1.000
_cell.length_b   1.000
_cell.length_c   1.000
_cell.angle_alpha   90.00
_cell.angle_beta   90.00
_cell.angle_gamma   90.00
#
_symmetry.space_group_name_H-M   'P 1'
#
loop_
_entity.id
_entity.type
_entity.pdbx_description
1 polymer ?
#
loop_
_entity_poly.entity_id
_entity_poly.type
_entity_poly.pdbx_seq_one_letter_code
_entity_poly.pdbx_strand_id
1 'polypeptide(L)'
;MTFTRRHLARFVARFVAVTAGLAAALTLGVAPQSAAVTSPRTLNDTRPVSDGPVGAAFPIEYFGVVADLAPGAVLAGTGRSPYGEARFRVGGAWTAWQPIEQDGAQSAGQFTGALITVDHADAYQVRGLPALGRNWRAAAINTTDGRARVVAKRPADAAYAAPSCRSRADWGADESISGWSKGTDTQAFYPAQVLTVHHSAGSNDPNQDYSATVRAIYSYHVQTNGWSDIGYQYLVDGHGVVYEGRNAGHTSTSCLYAGGDGADFAHETTTDRIVNGAHVGNYNAGNIGIALLGCYEPTSECSGDTTPSAAAVDGLDGLLAALSTRHHLDPQGTVHYVNPITGVTKDVATISGHRDWLATACPGATLYAALPTIRADVAARMGGTPPPPPSPATITSATCTRGTCTFTGTGVAPLRWTFGNGAKATGSQVSTTYKKPGTYTVTLTDSQSPPTQATRAVSCSTVQRKLQCTT
;
A
#
# COMPACT_ATOMS: atom_id res chain seq x y z
N MET A 1 -72.91 67.03 -14.64
CA MET A 1 -72.55 68.31 -15.32
C MET A 1 -71.04 68.37 -15.46
N THR A 2 -70.58 68.23 -16.71
CA THR A 2 -69.58 69.09 -17.37
C THR A 2 -68.57 69.86 -16.49
N PHE A 3 -67.28 69.56 -16.73
CA PHE A 3 -66.14 70.49 -16.83
C PHE A 3 -65.81 71.31 -15.54
N THR A 4 -64.57 71.52 -15.11
CA THR A 4 -63.44 72.06 -15.87
C THR A 4 -62.23 72.23 -14.92
N ARG A 5 -61.03 72.02 -15.46
CA ARG A 5 -59.84 72.89 -15.39
C ARG A 5 -59.09 73.15 -14.05
N ARG A 6 -57.81 72.76 -14.14
CA ARG A 6 -56.56 73.56 -14.01
C ARG A 6 -55.75 73.41 -12.72
N HIS A 7 -54.68 72.62 -12.91
CA HIS A 7 -53.27 72.89 -12.63
C HIS A 7 -52.79 73.25 -11.21
N LEU A 8 -51.76 72.45 -10.85
CA LEU A 8 -50.59 72.81 -10.04
C LEU A 8 -50.79 72.80 -8.52
N ALA A 9 -50.49 71.65 -7.89
CA ALA A 9 -49.47 71.57 -6.84
C ALA A 9 -49.38 70.14 -6.27
N ARG A 10 -48.17 69.79 -5.83
CA ARG A 10 -47.80 68.71 -4.89
C ARG A 10 -47.40 67.36 -5.50
N PHE A 11 -46.20 67.40 -6.07
CA PHE A 11 -45.06 66.55 -5.66
C PHE A 11 -45.29 65.80 -4.34
N VAL A 12 -45.30 64.47 -4.40
CA VAL A 12 -44.74 63.46 -3.47
C VAL A 12 -45.43 62.11 -3.75
N ALA A 13 -44.65 61.03 -3.63
CA ALA A 13 -45.01 59.62 -3.72
C ALA A 13 -44.97 58.97 -5.10
N ARG A 14 -43.74 58.79 -5.62
CA ARG A 14 -43.28 57.52 -6.22
C ARG A 14 -41.75 57.47 -6.17
N PHE A 15 -41.26 57.10 -4.99
CA PHE A 15 -39.87 56.76 -4.73
C PHE A 15 -39.83 55.29 -4.32
N VAL A 16 -39.56 54.38 -5.26
CA VAL A 16 -38.84 53.11 -5.00
C VAL A 16 -38.13 52.69 -6.29
N ALA A 17 -36.82 52.95 -6.30
CA ALA A 17 -35.73 52.16 -6.90
C ALA A 17 -35.92 51.57 -8.31
N VAL A 18 -35.49 52.34 -9.32
CA VAL A 18 -34.88 51.79 -10.55
C VAL A 18 -33.38 52.02 -10.45
N THR A 19 -32.66 51.11 -9.77
CA THR A 19 -31.21 50.88 -9.89
C THR A 19 -30.79 49.80 -8.89
N ALA A 20 -30.99 48.52 -9.23
CA ALA A 20 -30.31 47.41 -8.57
C ALA A 20 -30.25 46.18 -9.49
N GLY A 21 -29.04 45.80 -9.88
CA GLY A 21 -28.70 44.37 -10.05
C GLY A 21 -28.94 43.70 -11.39
N LEU A 22 -28.43 44.25 -12.50
CA LEU A 22 -28.02 43.39 -13.62
C LEU A 22 -26.65 42.77 -13.27
N ALA A 23 -26.67 41.77 -12.40
CA ALA A 23 -25.56 40.86 -12.15
C ALA A 23 -26.13 39.52 -11.64
N ALA A 24 -27.04 38.93 -12.41
CA ALA A 24 -27.27 37.50 -12.34
C ALA A 24 -26.04 36.84 -12.99
N ALA A 25 -24.95 36.74 -12.23
CA ALA A 25 -23.89 35.83 -12.57
C ALA A 25 -24.51 34.44 -12.58
N LEU A 26 -24.70 33.88 -13.78
CA LEU A 26 -24.89 32.47 -13.99
C LEU A 26 -23.64 31.78 -13.41
N THR A 27 -23.64 31.47 -12.12
CA THR A 27 -22.77 30.45 -11.57
C THR A 27 -23.30 29.14 -12.12
N LEU A 28 -22.92 28.82 -13.37
CA LEU A 28 -22.85 27.44 -13.80
C LEU A 28 -21.97 26.75 -12.78
N GLY A 29 -22.60 26.11 -11.79
CA GLY A 29 -21.93 25.19 -10.90
C GLY A 29 -21.33 24.12 -11.79
N VAL A 30 -20.03 24.26 -12.10
CA VAL A 30 -19.26 23.16 -12.66
C VAL A 30 -19.30 22.11 -11.56
N ALA A 31 -20.18 21.12 -11.71
CA ALA A 31 -20.17 19.96 -10.84
C ALA A 31 -18.73 19.42 -10.87
N PRO A 32 -18.10 19.19 -9.70
CA PRO A 32 -16.74 18.68 -9.67
C PRO A 32 -16.69 17.41 -10.52
N GLN A 33 -15.90 17.44 -11.58
CA GLN A 33 -15.80 16.29 -12.49
C GLN A 33 -15.21 15.13 -11.70
N SER A 34 -15.97 14.05 -11.53
CA SER A 34 -15.43 12.85 -10.91
C SER A 34 -14.57 12.09 -11.93
N ALA A 35 -13.31 11.83 -11.63
CA ALA A 35 -12.47 10.97 -12.45
C ALA A 35 -12.80 9.50 -12.19
N ALA A 36 -12.96 8.73 -13.27
CA ALA A 36 -13.12 7.28 -13.16
C ALA A 36 -11.75 6.66 -12.86
N VAL A 37 -11.67 5.90 -11.77
CA VAL A 37 -10.51 5.05 -11.50
C VAL A 37 -10.74 3.73 -12.21
N THR A 38 -9.83 3.38 -13.11
CA THR A 38 -9.91 2.14 -13.90
C THR A 38 -8.81 1.18 -13.48
N SER A 39 -9.15 -0.11 -13.48
CA SER A 39 -8.22 -1.19 -13.21
C SER A 39 -8.57 -2.40 -14.09
N PRO A 40 -7.59 -3.22 -14.51
CA PRO A 40 -7.89 -4.48 -15.17
C PRO A 40 -8.79 -5.36 -14.32
N ARG A 41 -9.74 -6.05 -14.97
CA ARG A 41 -10.57 -7.01 -14.26
C ARG A 41 -9.73 -8.22 -13.86
N THR A 42 -9.64 -8.51 -12.56
CA THR A 42 -9.03 -9.77 -12.10
C THR A 42 -9.78 -10.98 -12.66
N LEU A 43 -9.06 -11.87 -13.32
CA LEU A 43 -9.52 -13.18 -13.77
C LEU A 43 -9.09 -14.20 -12.72
N ASN A 44 -10.02 -15.06 -12.29
CA ASN A 44 -9.75 -16.14 -11.36
C ASN A 44 -10.50 -17.39 -11.86
N ASP A 45 -9.75 -18.47 -12.02
CA ASP A 45 -10.24 -19.77 -12.43
C ASP A 45 -9.80 -20.80 -11.40
N THR A 46 -10.71 -21.12 -10.48
CA THR A 46 -10.50 -22.09 -9.41
C THR A 46 -11.12 -23.44 -9.80
N ARG A 47 -10.31 -24.49 -9.86
CA ARG A 47 -10.74 -25.84 -10.30
C ARG A 47 -10.24 -26.92 -9.34
N PRO A 48 -10.88 -28.09 -9.26
CA PRO A 48 -10.32 -29.25 -8.57
C PRO A 48 -8.92 -29.60 -9.11
N VAL A 49 -8.00 -29.96 -8.22
CA VAL A 49 -6.67 -30.44 -8.61
C VAL A 49 -6.80 -31.78 -9.33
N SER A 50 -6.01 -31.97 -10.39
CA SER A 50 -5.93 -33.22 -11.14
C SER A 50 -4.48 -33.69 -11.28
N ASP A 51 -4.28 -34.98 -11.57
CA ASP A 51 -2.95 -35.61 -11.68
C ASP A 51 -2.17 -35.20 -12.95
N GLY A 52 -2.82 -34.49 -13.88
CA GLY A 52 -2.28 -34.12 -15.19
C GLY A 52 -2.09 -32.61 -15.40
N PRO A 53 -1.45 -32.20 -16.52
CA PRO A 53 -1.42 -30.80 -16.93
C PRO A 53 -2.81 -30.21 -17.08
N VAL A 54 -3.03 -29.05 -16.47
CA VAL A 54 -4.26 -28.27 -16.63
C VAL A 54 -3.95 -27.00 -17.42
N GLY A 55 -4.57 -26.86 -18.59
CA GLY A 55 -4.49 -25.62 -19.38
C GLY A 55 -5.36 -24.52 -18.78
N ALA A 56 -4.82 -23.30 -18.76
CA ALA A 56 -5.53 -22.09 -18.35
C ALA A 56 -6.10 -21.35 -19.57
N ALA A 57 -7.25 -20.70 -19.38
CA ALA A 57 -7.91 -19.93 -20.44
C ALA A 57 -7.29 -18.53 -20.64
N PHE A 58 -6.38 -18.13 -19.76
CA PHE A 58 -5.65 -16.86 -19.74
C PHE A 58 -4.26 -17.09 -19.14
N PRO A 59 -3.27 -16.20 -19.41
CA PRO A 59 -1.94 -16.30 -18.81
C PRO A 59 -2.01 -16.22 -17.28
N ILE A 60 -1.37 -17.14 -16.57
CA ILE A 60 -1.36 -17.20 -15.11
C ILE A 60 -0.27 -16.28 -14.59
N GLU A 61 -0.62 -15.35 -13.71
CA GLU A 61 0.33 -14.48 -12.99
C GLU A 61 0.48 -14.87 -11.52
N TYR A 62 -0.59 -15.41 -10.92
CA TYR A 62 -0.60 -15.88 -9.55
C TYR A 62 -1.28 -17.23 -9.47
N PHE A 63 -0.74 -18.11 -8.63
CA PHE A 63 -1.26 -19.45 -8.43
C PHE A 63 -1.37 -19.78 -6.94
N GLY A 64 -2.52 -20.30 -6.53
CA GLY A 64 -2.74 -20.75 -5.16
C GLY A 64 -3.42 -22.11 -5.11
N VAL A 65 -3.34 -22.79 -3.97
CA VAL A 65 -4.10 -24.02 -3.70
C VAL A 65 -4.83 -23.95 -2.37
N VAL A 66 -6.04 -24.50 -2.34
CA VAL A 66 -6.86 -24.56 -1.14
C VAL A 66 -7.37 -25.99 -0.94
N ALA A 67 -7.51 -26.43 0.31
CA ALA A 67 -8.07 -27.73 0.67
C ALA A 67 -9.04 -27.62 1.84
N ASP A 68 -10.01 -28.52 1.88
CA ASP A 68 -10.87 -28.71 3.04
C ASP A 68 -10.17 -29.63 4.05
N LEU A 69 -10.18 -29.24 5.32
CA LEU A 69 -9.67 -30.02 6.44
C LEU A 69 -10.81 -30.54 7.30
N ALA A 70 -10.59 -31.66 7.99
CA ALA A 70 -11.53 -32.10 9.03
C ALA A 70 -11.58 -31.07 10.18
N PRO A 71 -12.69 -30.95 10.91
CA PRO A 71 -12.74 -30.14 12.12
C PRO A 71 -11.59 -30.49 13.08
N GLY A 72 -10.84 -29.48 13.52
CA GLY A 72 -9.68 -29.65 14.40
C GLY A 72 -8.41 -30.19 13.73
N ALA A 73 -8.47 -30.60 12.45
CA ALA A 73 -7.28 -30.92 11.69
C ALA A 73 -6.57 -29.62 11.27
N VAL A 74 -5.26 -29.59 11.47
CA VAL A 74 -4.42 -28.46 11.12
C VAL A 74 -3.24 -29.03 10.34
N LEU A 75 -3.06 -28.59 9.09
CA LEU A 75 -1.82 -28.86 8.34
C LEU A 75 -0.68 -27.98 8.87
N ALA A 76 -1.01 -26.81 9.41
CA ALA A 76 -0.06 -25.96 10.10
C ALA A 76 0.55 -26.70 11.31
N GLY A 77 1.89 -26.83 11.32
CA GLY A 77 2.62 -27.49 12.39
C GLY A 77 2.85 -29.00 12.21
N THR A 78 2.43 -29.64 11.11
CA THR A 78 2.77 -31.05 10.83
C THR A 78 4.13 -31.26 10.17
N GLY A 79 4.92 -30.21 10.00
CA GLY A 79 6.24 -30.26 9.38
C GLY A 79 6.47 -29.08 8.44
N ARG A 80 7.70 -28.98 7.92
CA ARG A 80 8.09 -27.97 6.93
C ARG A 80 7.33 -28.18 5.62
N SER A 81 7.14 -27.08 4.91
CA SER A 81 7.12 -27.05 3.44
C SER A 81 7.92 -28.22 2.83
N PRO A 82 7.36 -28.92 1.83
CA PRO A 82 6.23 -28.47 0.99
C PRO A 82 4.89 -29.08 1.40
N TYR A 83 3.81 -28.28 1.38
CA TYR A 83 2.42 -28.77 1.36
C TYR A 83 2.01 -29.25 -0.05
N GLY A 84 2.97 -29.79 -0.79
CA GLY A 84 2.94 -30.06 -2.22
C GLY A 84 3.81 -29.08 -3.02
N GLU A 85 3.85 -29.31 -4.33
CA GLU A 85 4.60 -28.50 -5.28
C GLU A 85 3.73 -28.17 -6.49
N ALA A 86 3.98 -27.03 -7.10
CA ALA A 86 3.38 -26.62 -8.37
C ALA A 86 4.47 -26.33 -9.40
N ARG A 87 4.18 -26.55 -10.68
CA ARG A 87 5.01 -26.06 -11.78
C ARG A 87 4.14 -25.52 -12.90
N PHE A 88 4.74 -24.70 -13.73
CA PHE A 88 4.02 -23.90 -14.72
C PHE A 88 4.64 -24.07 -16.10
N ARG A 89 3.82 -23.97 -17.15
CA ARG A 89 4.32 -23.98 -18.52
C ARG A 89 4.39 -22.55 -19.04
N VAL A 90 5.61 -22.08 -19.29
CA VAL A 90 5.91 -20.72 -19.76
C VAL A 90 6.62 -20.83 -21.10
N GLY A 91 6.10 -20.15 -22.13
CA GLY A 91 6.68 -20.21 -23.47
C GLY A 91 6.79 -21.62 -24.06
N GLY A 92 5.90 -22.54 -23.67
CA GLY A 92 5.90 -23.94 -24.10
C GLY A 92 6.82 -24.88 -23.31
N ALA A 93 7.59 -24.36 -22.34
CA ALA A 93 8.48 -25.16 -21.48
C ALA A 93 7.97 -25.19 -20.03
N TRP A 94 8.16 -26.32 -19.34
CA TRP A 94 7.82 -26.44 -17.92
C TRP A 94 8.92 -25.84 -17.05
N THR A 95 8.53 -25.02 -16.07
CA THR A 95 9.42 -24.56 -14.99
C THR A 95 9.86 -25.72 -14.11
N ALA A 96 10.86 -25.47 -13.26
CA ALA A 96 11.11 -26.31 -12.09
C ALA A 96 9.85 -26.37 -11.20
N TRP A 97 9.77 -27.44 -10.41
CA TRP A 97 8.77 -27.54 -9.34
C TRP A 97 9.10 -26.53 -8.24
N GLN A 98 8.08 -25.81 -7.81
CA GLN A 98 8.14 -24.81 -6.75
C GLN A 98 7.32 -25.31 -5.57
N PRO A 99 7.82 -25.20 -4.33
CA PRO A 99 7.08 -25.62 -3.16
C PRO A 99 5.84 -24.74 -2.95
N ILE A 100 4.80 -25.34 -2.39
CA ILE A 100 3.60 -24.64 -1.94
C ILE A 100 3.78 -24.34 -0.45
N GLU A 101 4.00 -23.06 -0.17
CA GLU A 101 4.04 -22.54 1.18
C GLU A 101 2.63 -22.31 1.73
N GLN A 102 2.51 -22.23 3.05
CA GLN A 102 1.25 -21.90 3.71
C GLN A 102 1.00 -20.39 3.66
N ASP A 103 -0.24 -19.97 3.38
CA ASP A 103 -0.62 -18.56 3.47
C ASP A 103 -0.60 -18.07 4.93
N GLY A 104 -0.23 -16.80 5.11
CA GLY A 104 -0.25 -16.13 6.40
C GLY A 104 -1.61 -16.13 7.09
N ALA A 105 -2.73 -16.18 6.36
CA ALA A 105 -4.08 -16.19 6.90
C ALA A 105 -4.79 -17.53 6.57
N GLN A 106 -5.44 -18.11 7.58
CA GLN A 106 -6.11 -19.41 7.47
C GLN A 106 -7.53 -19.35 8.03
N SER A 107 -8.44 -20.12 7.41
CA SER A 107 -9.78 -20.35 7.94
C SER A 107 -9.88 -21.68 8.66
N ALA A 108 -10.73 -21.74 9.69
CA ALA A 108 -10.97 -22.98 10.42
C ALA A 108 -11.52 -24.06 9.45
N GLY A 109 -10.94 -25.26 9.49
CA GLY A 109 -11.34 -26.36 8.60
C GLY A 109 -10.90 -26.19 7.14
N GLN A 110 -9.98 -25.26 6.85
CA GLN A 110 -9.44 -25.04 5.51
C GLN A 110 -7.92 -24.86 5.58
N PHE A 111 -7.21 -25.38 4.58
CA PHE A 111 -5.83 -25.03 4.31
C PHE A 111 -5.79 -24.11 3.09
N THR A 112 -5.03 -23.02 3.19
CA THR A 112 -4.76 -22.10 2.10
C THR A 112 -3.25 -22.00 1.89
N GLY A 113 -2.79 -22.29 0.69
CA GLY A 113 -1.41 -22.06 0.28
C GLY A 113 -1.18 -20.61 -0.12
N ALA A 114 0.03 -20.10 0.12
CA ALA A 114 0.47 -18.77 -0.32
C ALA A 114 0.45 -18.67 -1.85
N LEU A 115 0.25 -17.46 -2.37
CA LEU A 115 0.26 -17.24 -3.81
C LEU A 115 1.69 -17.31 -4.36
N ILE A 116 1.88 -18.19 -5.34
CA ILE A 116 3.10 -18.26 -6.15
C ILE A 116 2.96 -17.28 -7.31
N THR A 117 3.94 -16.38 -7.48
CA THR A 117 4.02 -15.53 -8.67
C THR A 117 4.55 -16.33 -9.85
N VAL A 118 3.89 -16.20 -11.00
CA VAL A 118 4.16 -16.95 -12.21
C VAL A 118 4.33 -15.98 -13.37
N ASP A 119 5.32 -16.21 -14.23
CA ASP A 119 5.50 -15.41 -15.44
C ASP A 119 4.58 -15.90 -16.56
N HIS A 120 3.32 -15.44 -16.56
CA HIS A 120 2.36 -15.61 -17.67
C HIS A 120 2.25 -17.03 -18.22
N ALA A 121 2.07 -18.03 -17.35
CA ALA A 121 2.00 -19.42 -17.76
C ALA A 121 0.67 -19.78 -18.44
N ASP A 122 0.67 -20.74 -19.37
CA ASP A 122 -0.54 -21.20 -20.05
C ASP A 122 -1.08 -22.53 -19.51
N ALA A 123 -0.32 -23.21 -18.64
CA ALA A 123 -0.73 -24.43 -17.96
C ALA A 123 -0.01 -24.59 -16.62
N TYR A 124 -0.58 -25.41 -15.74
CA TYR A 124 0.01 -25.78 -14.45
C TYR A 124 -0.08 -27.28 -14.18
N GLN A 125 0.74 -27.76 -13.26
CA GLN A 125 0.63 -29.07 -12.61
C GLN A 125 0.86 -28.92 -11.11
N VAL A 126 0.21 -29.78 -10.33
CA VAL A 126 0.35 -29.84 -8.88
C VAL A 126 0.65 -31.28 -8.48
N ARG A 127 1.51 -31.49 -7.48
CA ARG A 127 1.81 -32.82 -6.93
C ARG A 127 2.13 -32.78 -5.44
N GLY A 128 2.20 -33.95 -4.82
CA GLY A 128 2.70 -34.09 -3.45
C GLY A 128 1.78 -33.48 -2.37
N LEU A 129 0.50 -33.29 -2.68
CA LEU A 129 -0.46 -32.70 -1.75
C LEU A 129 -0.73 -33.65 -0.56
N PRO A 130 -0.73 -33.16 0.69
CA PRO A 130 -0.97 -33.96 1.87
C PRO A 130 -2.33 -34.67 1.87
N ALA A 131 -2.35 -35.95 2.26
CA ALA A 131 -3.57 -36.75 2.37
C ALA A 131 -4.57 -36.25 3.43
N LEU A 132 -4.13 -35.40 4.36
CA LEU A 132 -5.01 -34.77 5.35
C LEU A 132 -5.97 -33.75 4.71
N GLY A 133 -5.56 -33.15 3.59
CA GLY A 133 -6.40 -32.23 2.81
C GLY A 133 -7.36 -32.99 1.89
N ARG A 134 -8.57 -32.47 1.74
CA ARG A 134 -9.61 -33.01 0.86
C ARG A 134 -10.10 -31.93 -0.11
N ASN A 135 -10.72 -32.36 -1.21
CA ASN A 135 -11.28 -31.47 -2.23
C ASN A 135 -10.31 -30.37 -2.66
N TRP A 136 -9.04 -30.73 -2.89
CA TRP A 136 -8.01 -29.78 -3.29
C TRP A 136 -8.44 -29.01 -4.55
N ARG A 137 -8.27 -27.69 -4.51
CA ARG A 137 -8.58 -26.79 -5.62
C ARG A 137 -7.36 -25.92 -5.90
N ALA A 138 -7.10 -25.68 -7.17
CA ALA A 138 -6.06 -24.80 -7.67
C ALA A 138 -6.69 -23.55 -8.28
N ALA A 139 -6.20 -22.37 -7.89
CA ALA A 139 -6.63 -21.08 -8.41
C ALA A 139 -5.57 -20.53 -9.36
N ALA A 140 -5.92 -20.39 -10.64
CA ALA A 140 -5.16 -19.63 -11.62
C ALA A 140 -5.70 -18.19 -11.66
N ILE A 141 -4.84 -17.20 -11.43
CA ILE A 141 -5.24 -15.79 -11.28
C ILE A 141 -4.40 -14.91 -12.21
N ASN A 142 -5.06 -13.95 -12.85
CA ASN A 142 -4.43 -12.88 -13.64
C ASN A 142 -5.08 -11.54 -13.28
N THR A 143 -4.26 -10.52 -13.07
CA THR A 143 -4.66 -9.21 -12.54
C THR A 143 -4.38 -8.04 -13.48
N THR A 144 -3.85 -8.31 -14.67
CA THR A 144 -3.34 -7.31 -15.61
C THR A 144 -4.00 -7.38 -16.99
N ASP A 145 -4.39 -8.57 -17.47
CA ASP A 145 -4.86 -8.81 -18.84
C ASP A 145 -6.39 -8.75 -18.99
N GLY A 146 -7.13 -8.77 -17.89
CA GLY A 146 -8.58 -8.67 -17.94
C GLY A 146 -9.06 -7.30 -18.39
N ARG A 147 -10.18 -7.26 -19.12
CA ARG A 147 -10.76 -6.01 -19.64
C ARG A 147 -10.88 -4.94 -18.54
N ALA A 148 -10.39 -3.75 -18.82
CA ALA A 148 -10.47 -2.62 -17.90
C ALA A 148 -11.92 -2.36 -17.45
N ARG A 149 -12.10 -2.14 -16.15
CA ARG A 149 -13.37 -1.78 -15.51
C ARG A 149 -13.17 -0.51 -14.68
N VAL A 150 -14.27 0.22 -14.44
CA VAL A 150 -14.29 1.32 -13.45
C VAL A 150 -14.49 0.68 -12.08
N VAL A 151 -13.54 0.91 -11.17
CA VAL A 151 -13.59 0.40 -9.78
C VAL A 151 -14.12 1.44 -8.80
N ALA A 152 -13.96 2.72 -9.14
CA ALA A 152 -14.46 3.83 -8.33
C ALA A 152 -14.63 5.09 -9.18
N LYS A 153 -15.40 6.03 -8.65
CA LYS A 153 -15.46 7.41 -9.15
C LYS A 153 -15.01 8.32 -8.02
N ARG A 154 -13.91 9.05 -8.23
CA ARG A 154 -13.37 9.97 -7.23
C ARG A 154 -13.69 11.41 -7.61
N PRO A 155 -14.07 12.29 -6.66
CA PRO A 155 -13.98 13.72 -6.87
C PRO A 155 -12.56 14.08 -7.36
N ALA A 156 -12.41 14.92 -8.38
CA ALA A 156 -11.09 15.28 -8.92
C ALA A 156 -10.17 15.99 -7.90
N ASP A 157 -10.74 16.46 -6.79
CA ASP A 157 -10.09 17.12 -5.65
C ASP A 157 -9.95 16.22 -4.42
N ALA A 158 -10.44 14.96 -4.46
CA ALA A 158 -10.19 13.99 -3.41
C ALA A 158 -8.68 13.72 -3.39
N ALA A 159 -8.01 14.36 -2.44
CA ALA A 159 -6.58 14.27 -2.23
C ALA A 159 -6.17 12.79 -2.34
N TYR A 160 -5.11 12.56 -3.12
CA TYR A 160 -4.36 11.31 -3.06
C TYR A 160 -4.27 10.91 -1.60
N ALA A 161 -4.66 9.68 -1.26
CA ALA A 161 -4.13 9.06 -0.05
C ALA A 161 -2.63 9.38 -0.09
N ALA A 162 -2.08 9.95 0.99
CA ALA A 162 -0.72 10.48 1.05
C ALA A 162 0.24 9.62 0.21
N PRO A 163 1.26 10.13 -0.50
CA PRO A 163 2.01 9.36 -1.52
C PRO A 163 2.42 7.93 -1.12
N SER A 164 2.62 7.70 0.19
CA SER A 164 2.83 6.45 0.90
C SER A 164 1.59 5.56 1.11
N CYS A 165 0.43 5.82 0.50
CA CYS A 165 -0.83 5.15 0.82
C CYS A 165 -1.70 4.89 -0.41
N ARG A 166 -2.42 3.77 -0.39
CA ARG A 166 -3.31 3.32 -1.47
C ARG A 166 -4.62 2.85 -0.88
N SER A 167 -5.72 3.57 -1.16
CA SER A 167 -7.05 3.08 -0.76
C SER A 167 -7.49 1.93 -1.66
N ARG A 168 -8.60 1.28 -1.30
CA ARG A 168 -9.20 0.21 -2.12
C ARG A 168 -9.39 0.58 -3.57
N ALA A 169 -9.84 1.82 -3.81
CA ALA A 169 -9.97 2.34 -5.14
C ALA A 169 -8.62 2.53 -5.86
N ASP A 170 -7.54 2.93 -5.15
CA ASP A 170 -6.22 3.19 -5.77
C ASP A 170 -5.59 1.90 -6.28
N TRP A 171 -5.67 0.82 -5.49
CA TRP A 171 -5.10 -0.47 -5.90
C TRP A 171 -6.05 -1.29 -6.78
N GLY A 172 -7.28 -0.82 -7.03
CA GLY A 172 -8.17 -1.42 -8.02
C GLY A 172 -9.12 -2.49 -7.49
N ALA A 173 -9.54 -2.39 -6.22
CA ALA A 173 -10.48 -3.31 -5.59
C ALA A 173 -11.77 -3.48 -6.40
N ASP A 174 -12.17 -4.73 -6.60
CA ASP A 174 -13.51 -5.06 -7.10
C ASP A 174 -14.48 -5.17 -5.93
N GLU A 175 -15.16 -4.09 -5.55
CA GLU A 175 -16.08 -4.17 -4.42
C GLU A 175 -17.25 -5.14 -4.67
N SER A 176 -17.57 -5.44 -5.93
CA SER A 176 -18.70 -6.31 -6.29
C SER A 176 -18.49 -7.78 -5.92
N ILE A 177 -17.25 -8.21 -5.70
CA ILE A 177 -16.97 -9.61 -5.35
C ILE A 177 -17.16 -9.87 -3.86
N SER A 178 -17.08 -8.83 -3.01
CA SER A 178 -17.14 -8.98 -1.55
C SER A 178 -18.47 -9.62 -1.10
N GLY A 179 -18.40 -10.37 0.01
CA GLY A 179 -19.58 -10.96 0.63
C GLY A 179 -20.60 -9.90 1.10
N TRP A 180 -20.10 -8.72 1.49
CA TRP A 180 -20.92 -7.60 1.93
C TRP A 180 -21.71 -6.96 0.78
N SER A 181 -21.07 -6.71 -0.36
CA SER A 181 -21.78 -6.22 -1.56
C SER A 181 -22.79 -7.24 -2.10
N LYS A 182 -22.55 -8.53 -1.87
CA LYS A 182 -23.48 -9.62 -2.24
C LYS A 182 -24.59 -9.86 -1.21
N GLY A 183 -24.53 -9.22 -0.04
CA GLY A 183 -25.47 -9.43 1.06
C GLY A 183 -25.38 -10.81 1.72
N THR A 184 -24.26 -11.52 1.55
CA THR A 184 -24.03 -12.84 2.16
C THR A 184 -23.41 -12.76 3.56
N ASP A 185 -22.97 -11.56 3.96
CA ASP A 185 -22.37 -11.27 5.26
C ASP A 185 -22.58 -9.78 5.61
N THR A 186 -22.22 -9.38 6.83
CA THR A 186 -22.24 -7.98 7.30
C THR A 186 -20.94 -7.63 8.00
N GLN A 187 -20.44 -6.40 7.80
CA GLN A 187 -19.28 -5.92 8.56
C GLN A 187 -19.58 -5.92 10.07
N ALA A 188 -18.59 -6.34 10.86
CA ALA A 188 -18.59 -6.22 12.30
C ALA A 188 -17.39 -5.39 12.74
N PHE A 189 -17.56 -4.60 13.80
CA PHE A 189 -16.54 -3.67 14.28
C PHE A 189 -16.29 -3.84 15.77
N TYR A 190 -15.02 -3.77 16.17
CA TYR A 190 -14.60 -3.98 17.55
C TYR A 190 -13.56 -2.92 17.97
N PRO A 191 -13.49 -2.56 19.26
CA PRO A 191 -12.36 -1.78 19.76
C PRO A 191 -11.04 -2.50 19.47
N ALA A 192 -10.04 -1.76 18.97
CA ALA A 192 -8.71 -2.31 18.78
C ALA A 192 -8.08 -2.63 20.14
N GLN A 193 -7.43 -3.78 20.22
CA GLN A 193 -6.74 -4.27 21.43
C GLN A 193 -5.27 -4.57 21.16
N VAL A 194 -4.93 -5.00 19.94
CA VAL A 194 -3.61 -5.54 19.61
C VAL A 194 -3.32 -5.43 18.11
N LEU A 195 -2.04 -5.40 17.76
CA LEU A 195 -1.52 -5.33 16.39
C LEU A 195 -0.74 -6.63 16.07
N THR A 196 -1.11 -7.31 14.99
CA THR A 196 -0.45 -8.54 14.54
C THR A 196 0.19 -8.35 13.17
N VAL A 197 1.51 -8.56 13.10
CA VAL A 197 2.31 -8.51 11.89
C VAL A 197 2.33 -9.88 11.22
N HIS A 198 2.03 -9.87 9.92
CA HIS A 198 2.05 -10.99 9.00
C HIS A 198 3.04 -10.74 7.86
N HIS A 199 3.35 -11.79 7.12
CA HIS A 199 3.86 -11.67 5.75
C HIS A 199 2.84 -12.23 4.76
N SER A 200 2.94 -11.92 3.47
CA SER A 200 2.10 -12.57 2.45
C SER A 200 2.63 -13.93 2.00
N ALA A 201 3.88 -14.27 2.36
CA ALA A 201 4.63 -15.42 1.86
C ALA A 201 4.74 -15.47 0.31
N GLY A 202 4.62 -14.30 -0.33
CA GLY A 202 4.73 -14.13 -1.78
C GLY A 202 6.11 -13.64 -2.24
N SER A 203 6.17 -13.12 -3.47
CA SER A 203 7.43 -12.65 -4.07
C SER A 203 8.07 -11.49 -3.30
N ASN A 204 9.40 -11.49 -3.17
CA ASN A 204 10.18 -10.31 -2.75
C ASN A 204 10.83 -9.56 -3.94
N ASP A 205 10.35 -9.75 -5.18
CA ASP A 205 10.80 -8.90 -6.29
C ASP A 205 10.43 -7.44 -5.98
N PRO A 206 11.41 -6.53 -5.81
CA PRO A 206 11.12 -5.13 -5.51
C PRO A 206 10.38 -4.42 -6.66
N ASN A 207 10.45 -4.95 -7.88
CA ASN A 207 9.83 -4.33 -9.06
C ASN A 207 8.43 -4.86 -9.38
N GLN A 208 7.88 -5.75 -8.55
CA GLN A 208 6.53 -6.27 -8.77
C GLN A 208 5.48 -5.15 -8.70
N ASP A 209 4.37 -5.32 -9.42
CA ASP A 209 3.19 -4.49 -9.21
C ASP A 209 2.51 -4.93 -7.90
N TYR A 210 2.78 -4.20 -6.83
CA TYR A 210 2.17 -4.47 -5.53
C TYR A 210 0.65 -4.26 -5.53
N SER A 211 0.11 -3.36 -6.35
CA SER A 211 -1.35 -3.23 -6.47
C SER A 211 -1.96 -4.45 -7.15
N ALA A 212 -1.30 -5.00 -8.18
CA ALA A 212 -1.66 -6.29 -8.76
C ALA A 212 -1.61 -7.43 -7.74
N THR A 213 -0.55 -7.46 -6.92
CA THR A 213 -0.40 -8.46 -5.84
C THR A 213 -1.54 -8.37 -4.83
N VAL A 214 -1.91 -7.17 -4.37
CA VAL A 214 -3.04 -6.96 -3.46
C VAL A 214 -4.36 -7.39 -4.11
N ARG A 215 -4.58 -7.10 -5.41
CA ARG A 215 -5.76 -7.59 -6.16
C ARG A 215 -5.79 -9.12 -6.25
N ALA A 216 -4.64 -9.77 -6.42
CA ALA A 216 -4.54 -11.23 -6.47
C ALA A 216 -4.92 -11.85 -5.11
N ILE A 217 -4.36 -11.34 -4.01
CA ILE A 217 -4.67 -11.78 -2.64
C ILE A 217 -6.18 -11.59 -2.35
N TYR A 218 -6.74 -10.42 -2.69
CA TYR A 218 -8.16 -10.15 -2.52
C TYR A 218 -9.05 -11.13 -3.30
N SER A 219 -8.75 -11.35 -4.59
CA SER A 219 -9.49 -12.30 -5.42
C SER A 219 -9.38 -13.73 -4.89
N TYR A 220 -8.20 -14.14 -4.45
CA TYR A 220 -7.97 -15.47 -3.89
C TYR A 220 -8.75 -15.69 -2.58
N HIS A 221 -8.68 -14.73 -1.65
CA HIS A 221 -9.42 -14.80 -0.39
C HIS A 221 -10.95 -14.86 -0.61
N VAL A 222 -11.48 -14.08 -1.55
CA VAL A 222 -12.93 -14.02 -1.77
C VAL A 222 -13.44 -15.13 -2.67
N GLN A 223 -12.85 -15.30 -3.85
CA GLN A 223 -13.39 -16.19 -4.88
C GLN A 223 -12.93 -17.64 -4.72
N THR A 224 -11.75 -17.85 -4.11
CA THR A 224 -11.20 -19.19 -3.89
C THR A 224 -11.44 -19.67 -2.46
N ASN A 225 -11.09 -18.88 -1.44
CA ASN A 225 -11.26 -19.29 -0.04
C ASN A 225 -12.71 -19.12 0.46
N GLY A 226 -13.50 -18.26 -0.20
CA GLY A 226 -14.91 -18.00 0.16
C GLY A 226 -15.09 -16.96 1.25
N TRP A 227 -14.11 -16.11 1.51
CA TRP A 227 -14.19 -15.07 2.54
C TRP A 227 -14.98 -13.87 2.05
N SER A 228 -15.49 -13.06 2.98
CA SER A 228 -16.24 -11.85 2.64
C SER A 228 -15.38 -10.75 2.03
N ASP A 229 -14.09 -10.69 2.38
CA ASP A 229 -13.12 -9.72 1.87
C ASP A 229 -11.68 -10.24 2.10
N ILE A 230 -10.67 -9.45 1.71
CA ILE A 230 -9.28 -9.67 2.09
C ILE A 230 -9.13 -9.75 3.62
N GLY A 231 -8.38 -10.74 4.13
CA GLY A 231 -8.35 -11.03 5.57
C GLY A 231 -7.64 -9.99 6.44
N TYR A 232 -6.67 -9.26 5.87
CA TYR A 232 -5.87 -8.25 6.56
C TYR A 232 -6.55 -6.87 6.49
N GLN A 233 -6.50 -6.11 7.58
CA GLN A 233 -6.96 -4.72 7.57
C GLN A 233 -5.98 -3.81 6.81
N TYR A 234 -4.68 -4.08 6.91
CA TYR A 234 -3.64 -3.33 6.21
C TYR A 234 -2.63 -4.26 5.53
N LEU A 235 -2.02 -3.76 4.47
CA LEU A 235 -0.83 -4.37 3.86
C LEU A 235 0.24 -3.29 3.66
N VAL A 236 1.52 -3.67 3.69
CA VAL A 236 2.64 -2.76 3.46
C VAL A 236 3.55 -3.37 2.40
N ASP A 237 3.89 -2.62 1.36
CA ASP A 237 4.77 -3.13 0.30
C ASP A 237 6.27 -2.95 0.57
N GLY A 238 7.10 -3.52 -0.29
CA GLY A 238 8.56 -3.42 -0.22
C GLY A 238 9.11 -1.99 -0.36
N HIS A 239 8.28 -1.01 -0.69
CA HIS A 239 8.62 0.41 -0.75
C HIS A 239 8.02 1.22 0.42
N GLY A 240 7.38 0.56 1.39
CA GLY A 240 6.78 1.21 2.55
C GLY A 240 5.41 1.83 2.27
N VAL A 241 4.76 1.52 1.15
CA VAL A 241 3.42 2.02 0.84
C VAL A 241 2.38 1.17 1.58
N VAL A 242 1.47 1.85 2.28
CA VAL A 242 0.37 1.25 3.05
C VAL A 242 -0.88 1.11 2.18
N TYR A 243 -1.42 -0.10 2.09
CA TYR A 243 -2.64 -0.41 1.37
C TYR A 243 -3.79 -0.60 2.35
N GLU A 244 -4.93 0.00 2.03
CA GLU A 244 -6.20 -0.36 2.66
C GLU A 244 -6.56 -1.79 2.27
N GLY A 245 -6.55 -2.69 3.23
CA GLY A 245 -7.03 -4.05 3.05
C GLY A 245 -8.54 -4.07 3.17
N ARG A 246 -9.03 -4.55 4.30
CA ARG A 246 -10.45 -4.85 4.53
C ARG A 246 -11.37 -3.61 4.53
N ASN A 247 -12.49 -3.70 3.82
CA ASN A 247 -13.44 -2.61 3.62
C ASN A 247 -14.31 -2.33 4.87
N ALA A 248 -14.31 -1.09 5.35
CA ALA A 248 -15.12 -0.62 6.49
C ALA A 248 -16.54 -0.16 6.12
N GLY A 249 -16.97 -0.34 4.86
CA GLY A 249 -18.32 -0.03 4.41
C GLY A 249 -18.53 1.42 3.94
N HIS A 250 -17.47 2.23 3.89
CA HIS A 250 -17.48 3.58 3.32
C HIS A 250 -16.23 3.81 2.46
N THR A 251 -16.25 4.88 1.67
CA THR A 251 -15.06 5.31 0.92
C THR A 251 -14.06 5.91 1.90
N SER A 252 -12.89 5.28 2.02
CA SER A 252 -11.83 5.80 2.87
C SER A 252 -10.93 6.80 2.13
N THR A 253 -10.42 7.79 2.84
CA THR A 253 -9.65 8.92 2.27
C THR A 253 -8.23 9.02 2.81
N SER A 254 -7.90 8.32 3.90
CA SER A 254 -6.63 8.45 4.62
C SER A 254 -6.17 7.12 5.24
N CYS A 255 -4.85 6.94 5.28
CA CYS A 255 -4.14 5.85 5.95
C CYS A 255 -3.61 6.27 7.34
N LEU A 256 -4.33 7.15 8.05
CA LEU A 256 -4.10 7.56 9.45
C LEU A 256 -3.13 8.74 9.69
N TYR A 257 -2.60 9.42 8.66
CA TYR A 257 -1.67 10.55 8.86
C TYR A 257 -2.34 11.93 9.05
N ALA A 258 -3.65 12.04 8.75
CA ALA A 258 -4.39 13.30 8.91
C ALA A 258 -5.88 13.11 9.27
N GLY A 259 -6.34 11.87 9.45
CA GLY A 259 -7.74 11.53 9.66
C GLY A 259 -7.99 10.99 11.06
N GLY A 260 -8.87 11.68 11.76
CA GLY A 260 -9.57 11.22 12.96
C GLY A 260 -11.08 11.53 12.83
N ASP A 261 -11.55 11.76 11.59
CA ASP A 261 -12.94 12.00 11.24
C ASP A 261 -13.70 10.70 10.93
N GLY A 262 -13.00 9.56 11.06
CA GLY A 262 -13.55 8.23 10.84
C GLY A 262 -13.59 7.79 9.37
N ALA A 263 -13.11 8.58 8.42
CA ALA A 263 -12.98 8.19 7.01
C ALA A 263 -11.64 7.46 6.71
N ASP A 264 -10.95 6.96 7.74
CA ASP A 264 -9.68 6.27 7.59
C ASP A 264 -9.85 4.80 7.21
N PHE A 265 -8.80 4.24 6.62
CA PHE A 265 -8.73 2.83 6.27
C PHE A 265 -9.15 1.94 7.44
N ALA A 266 -10.03 0.98 7.18
CA ALA A 266 -10.46 -0.08 8.09
C ALA A 266 -11.21 0.34 9.38
N HIS A 267 -11.53 1.63 9.59
CA HIS A 267 -12.23 2.11 10.79
C HIS A 267 -13.69 2.47 10.51
N GLU A 268 -14.58 2.32 11.48
CA GLU A 268 -15.96 2.82 11.41
C GLU A 268 -16.01 4.34 11.67
N THR A 269 -16.75 5.08 10.83
CA THR A 269 -16.80 6.54 10.86
C THR A 269 -17.27 7.18 12.17
N THR A 270 -18.03 6.46 12.99
CA THR A 270 -18.71 7.03 14.17
C THR A 270 -18.13 6.60 15.51
N THR A 271 -17.50 5.43 15.56
CA THR A 271 -17.04 4.83 16.83
C THR A 271 -15.54 4.63 16.87
N ASP A 272 -14.85 4.86 15.75
CA ASP A 272 -13.43 4.57 15.56
C ASP A 272 -13.05 3.10 15.82
N ARG A 273 -14.01 2.19 15.72
CA ARG A 273 -13.77 0.75 15.86
C ARG A 273 -13.21 0.16 14.58
N ILE A 274 -12.36 -0.86 14.70
CA ILE A 274 -11.76 -1.53 13.54
C ILE A 274 -12.72 -2.57 12.96
N VAL A 275 -12.79 -2.65 11.63
CA VAL A 275 -13.48 -3.75 10.94
C VAL A 275 -12.82 -5.08 11.31
N ASN A 276 -13.65 -6.08 11.58
CA ASN A 276 -13.20 -7.40 11.99
C ASN A 276 -12.36 -8.08 10.91
N GLY A 277 -11.21 -8.63 11.30
CA GLY A 277 -10.24 -9.32 10.43
C GLY A 277 -10.57 -10.78 10.14
N ALA A 278 -9.76 -11.43 9.31
CA ALA A 278 -9.81 -12.87 9.00
C ALA A 278 -8.37 -13.39 8.81
N HIS A 279 -7.47 -12.94 9.67
CA HIS A 279 -6.03 -13.16 9.59
C HIS A 279 -5.51 -14.04 10.73
N VAL A 280 -6.13 -14.02 11.91
CA VAL A 280 -5.86 -14.96 13.01
C VAL A 280 -7.16 -15.64 13.48
N GLY A 281 -7.36 -16.90 13.10
CA GLY A 281 -8.55 -17.67 13.49
C GLY A 281 -8.79 -17.65 15.02
N ASN A 282 -10.04 -17.46 15.45
CA ASN A 282 -10.44 -17.24 16.86
C ASN A 282 -9.88 -16.00 17.57
N TYR A 283 -9.05 -15.18 16.94
CA TYR A 283 -8.45 -13.99 17.55
C TYR A 283 -8.56 -12.74 16.66
N ASN A 284 -9.51 -12.71 15.72
CA ASN A 284 -9.68 -11.59 14.77
C ASN A 284 -10.33 -10.34 15.39
N ALA A 285 -11.31 -10.52 16.27
CA ALA A 285 -12.12 -9.42 16.77
C ALA A 285 -11.28 -8.50 17.68
N GLY A 286 -11.12 -7.24 17.27
CA GLY A 286 -10.24 -6.26 17.94
C GLY A 286 -8.74 -6.47 17.71
N ASN A 287 -8.34 -7.39 16.83
CA ASN A 287 -6.96 -7.61 16.42
C ASN A 287 -6.73 -7.08 15.00
N ILE A 288 -5.85 -6.10 14.88
CA ILE A 288 -5.53 -5.46 13.61
C ILE A 288 -4.41 -6.26 12.93
N GLY A 289 -4.69 -6.85 11.78
CA GLY A 289 -3.74 -7.60 10.98
C GLY A 289 -3.08 -6.72 9.92
N ILE A 290 -1.75 -6.69 9.93
CA ILE A 290 -0.92 -5.98 8.96
C ILE A 290 -0.04 -7.00 8.23
N ALA A 291 -0.18 -7.14 6.92
CA ALA A 291 0.68 -8.01 6.12
C ALA A 291 1.79 -7.23 5.41
N LEU A 292 3.06 -7.50 5.72
CA LEU A 292 4.19 -7.04 4.94
C LEU A 292 4.31 -7.92 3.68
N LEU A 293 4.15 -7.33 2.49
CA LEU A 293 4.12 -8.07 1.23
C LEU A 293 5.51 -8.62 0.91
N GLY A 294 5.62 -9.95 0.91
CA GLY A 294 6.86 -10.67 0.71
C GLY A 294 6.94 -11.98 1.49
N CYS A 295 8.08 -12.63 1.38
CA CYS A 295 8.43 -13.90 2.01
C CYS A 295 9.72 -13.71 2.84
N TYR A 296 9.57 -13.65 4.16
CA TYR A 296 10.67 -13.38 5.10
C TYR A 296 11.09 -14.62 5.90
N GLU A 297 10.91 -15.80 5.32
CA GLU A 297 11.36 -17.06 5.88
C GLU A 297 12.61 -17.53 5.11
N PRO A 298 13.82 -17.42 5.69
CA PRO A 298 15.08 -17.69 4.98
C PRO A 298 15.23 -19.18 4.61
N THR A 299 14.38 -20.04 5.17
CA THR A 299 14.42 -21.49 4.90
C THR A 299 13.37 -21.97 3.89
N SER A 300 12.54 -21.07 3.37
CA SER A 300 11.65 -21.33 2.23
C SER A 300 12.28 -20.86 0.91
N GLU A 301 11.81 -21.41 -0.22
CA GLU A 301 12.21 -21.02 -1.58
C GLU A 301 11.57 -19.67 -1.98
N CYS A 302 11.74 -18.64 -1.16
CA CYS A 302 11.28 -17.28 -1.48
C CYS A 302 12.01 -16.77 -2.74
N SER A 303 11.31 -16.09 -3.64
CA SER A 303 12.00 -15.25 -4.63
C SER A 303 12.52 -13.99 -3.95
N GLY A 304 13.76 -13.59 -4.27
CA GLY A 304 14.37 -12.34 -3.76
C GLY A 304 14.94 -12.42 -2.33
N ASP A 305 15.26 -11.26 -1.76
CA ASP A 305 15.85 -11.15 -0.42
C ASP A 305 14.78 -11.37 0.66
N THR A 306 15.09 -12.23 1.63
CA THR A 306 14.21 -12.53 2.78
C THR A 306 14.40 -11.56 3.95
N THR A 307 15.28 -10.56 3.79
CA THR A 307 15.41 -9.40 4.67
C THR A 307 14.44 -8.32 4.23
N PRO A 308 13.51 -7.87 5.11
CA PRO A 308 12.66 -6.73 4.80
C PRO A 308 13.49 -5.50 4.41
N SER A 309 13.08 -4.81 3.33
CA SER A 309 13.75 -3.59 2.92
C SER A 309 13.59 -2.50 4.00
N ALA A 310 14.55 -1.57 4.08
CA ALA A 310 14.45 -0.45 5.02
C ALA A 310 13.18 0.39 4.81
N ALA A 311 12.73 0.54 3.55
CA ALA A 311 11.50 1.26 3.24
C ALA A 311 10.25 0.49 3.72
N ALA A 312 10.23 -0.83 3.56
CA ALA A 312 9.16 -1.69 4.04
C ALA A 312 9.03 -1.62 5.58
N VAL A 313 10.17 -1.68 6.29
CA VAL A 313 10.21 -1.53 7.75
C VAL A 313 9.78 -0.12 8.18
N ASP A 314 10.25 0.94 7.52
CA ASP A 314 9.85 2.32 7.85
C ASP A 314 8.34 2.55 7.66
N GLY A 315 7.76 2.03 6.57
CA GLY A 315 6.32 2.08 6.31
C GLY A 315 5.52 1.29 7.35
N LEU A 316 6.01 0.11 7.75
CA LEU A 316 5.41 -0.71 8.80
C LEU A 316 5.47 -0.01 10.17
N ASP A 317 6.63 0.52 10.57
CA ASP A 317 6.79 1.27 11.82
C ASP A 317 5.88 2.50 11.87
N GLY A 318 5.80 3.26 10.77
CA GLY A 318 4.94 4.43 10.67
C GLY A 318 3.47 4.08 10.86
N LEU A 319 3.00 3.01 10.22
CA LEU A 319 1.64 2.49 10.39
C LEU A 319 1.39 2.01 11.83
N LEU A 320 2.30 1.22 12.39
CA LEU A 320 2.19 0.70 13.76
C LEU A 320 2.18 1.83 14.79
N ALA A 321 2.99 2.88 14.62
CA ALA A 321 3.01 4.05 15.48
C ALA A 321 1.71 4.86 15.39
N ALA A 322 1.18 5.05 14.18
CA ALA A 322 -0.10 5.72 13.98
C ALA A 322 -1.25 4.95 14.65
N LEU A 323 -1.34 3.64 14.44
CA LEU A 323 -2.34 2.77 15.06
C LEU A 323 -2.20 2.73 16.59
N SER A 324 -0.98 2.60 17.09
CA SER A 324 -0.72 2.54 18.54
C SER A 324 -1.06 3.87 19.22
N THR A 325 -0.77 5.00 18.58
CA THR A 325 -1.16 6.33 19.07
C THR A 325 -2.69 6.49 19.09
N ARG A 326 -3.37 6.13 17.99
CA ARG A 326 -4.83 6.25 17.84
C ARG A 326 -5.58 5.41 18.87
N HIS A 327 -5.12 4.18 19.11
CA HIS A 327 -5.80 3.21 19.97
C HIS A 327 -5.21 3.12 21.38
N HIS A 328 -4.30 4.03 21.74
CA HIS A 328 -3.64 4.08 23.04
C HIS A 328 -2.97 2.76 23.45
N LEU A 329 -2.32 2.11 22.48
CA LEU A 329 -1.63 0.85 22.68
C LEU A 329 -0.15 1.12 22.99
N ASP A 330 0.37 0.56 24.07
CA ASP A 330 1.81 0.62 24.38
C ASP A 330 2.58 -0.36 23.49
N PRO A 331 3.39 0.10 22.51
CA PRO A 331 4.07 -0.78 21.56
C PRO A 331 5.08 -1.73 22.21
N GLN A 332 5.64 -1.38 23.38
CA GLN A 332 6.56 -2.26 24.13
C GLN A 332 5.84 -3.10 25.19
N GLY A 333 4.55 -2.84 25.40
CA GLY A 333 3.72 -3.49 26.38
C GLY A 333 3.31 -4.93 26.02
N THR A 334 2.54 -5.51 26.94
CA THR A 334 1.83 -6.78 26.79
C THR A 334 0.34 -6.52 26.99
N VAL A 335 -0.49 -7.14 26.16
CA VAL A 335 -1.95 -7.04 26.19
C VAL A 335 -2.52 -8.37 26.66
N HIS A 336 -3.47 -8.30 27.60
CA HIS A 336 -4.39 -9.40 27.87
C HIS A 336 -5.54 -9.35 26.87
N TYR A 337 -5.37 -9.99 25.71
CA TYR A 337 -6.38 -9.99 24.67
C TYR A 337 -7.61 -10.77 25.13
N VAL A 338 -8.80 -10.22 24.87
CA VAL A 338 -10.08 -10.92 25.06
C VAL A 338 -10.87 -10.86 23.76
N ASN A 339 -11.20 -12.02 23.19
CA ASN A 339 -12.12 -12.07 22.06
C ASN A 339 -13.53 -11.69 22.54
N PRO A 340 -14.12 -10.56 22.09
CA PRO A 340 -15.43 -10.10 22.55
C PRO A 340 -16.60 -10.97 22.07
N ILE A 341 -16.37 -11.91 21.15
CA ILE A 341 -17.36 -12.84 20.61
C ILE A 341 -17.34 -14.16 21.39
N THR A 342 -16.15 -14.74 21.58
CA THR A 342 -15.99 -16.10 22.12
C THR A 342 -15.52 -16.14 23.57
N GLY A 343 -15.01 -15.02 24.10
CA GLY A 343 -14.40 -14.95 25.43
C GLY A 343 -13.02 -15.58 25.55
N VAL A 344 -12.46 -16.14 24.46
CA VAL A 344 -11.10 -16.68 24.45
C VAL A 344 -10.10 -15.57 24.74
N THR A 345 -9.15 -15.84 25.62
CA THR A 345 -8.11 -14.87 26.03
C THR A 345 -6.71 -15.32 25.64
N LYS A 346 -5.79 -14.36 25.53
CA LYS A 346 -4.36 -14.63 25.32
C LYS A 346 -3.50 -13.46 25.77
N ASP A 347 -2.43 -13.73 26.50
CA ASP A 347 -1.40 -12.73 26.77
C ASP A 347 -0.37 -12.71 25.63
N VAL A 348 -0.17 -11.53 25.05
CA VAL A 348 0.73 -11.34 23.89
C VAL A 348 1.39 -9.96 23.95
N ALA A 349 2.51 -9.79 23.26
CA ALA A 349 3.03 -8.45 23.02
C ALA A 349 2.02 -7.61 22.22
N THR A 350 1.91 -6.31 22.52
CA THR A 350 1.01 -5.38 21.83
C THR A 350 1.21 -5.39 20.31
N ILE A 351 2.47 -5.50 19.88
CA ILE A 351 2.87 -5.77 18.50
C ILE A 351 3.47 -7.16 18.48
N SER A 352 2.78 -8.10 17.84
CA SER A 352 3.11 -9.52 17.81
C SER A 352 3.22 -10.04 16.38
N GLY A 353 3.88 -11.18 16.18
CA GLY A 353 3.85 -11.91 14.92
C GLY A 353 2.70 -12.92 14.92
N HIS A 354 2.21 -13.33 13.75
CA HIS A 354 1.15 -14.35 13.69
C HIS A 354 1.50 -15.65 14.43
N ARG A 355 2.76 -16.09 14.40
CA ARG A 355 3.23 -17.26 15.15
C ARG A 355 3.08 -17.17 16.67
N ASP A 356 2.91 -15.96 17.22
CA ASP A 356 2.61 -15.78 18.64
C ASP A 356 1.18 -16.20 18.98
N TRP A 357 0.29 -16.33 17.98
CA TRP A 357 -1.12 -16.67 18.14
C TRP A 357 -1.43 -18.13 17.87
N LEU A 358 -0.91 -18.65 16.76
CA LEU A 358 -1.20 -19.98 16.23
C LEU A 358 0.08 -20.64 15.70
N ALA A 359 0.05 -21.95 15.51
CA ALA A 359 1.16 -22.67 14.88
C ALA A 359 1.26 -22.26 13.39
N THR A 360 2.25 -21.43 13.06
CA THR A 360 2.53 -20.98 11.69
C THR A 360 3.97 -20.49 11.58
N ALA A 361 4.53 -20.49 10.36
CA ALA A 361 5.80 -19.83 10.07
C ALA A 361 5.65 -18.30 9.92
N CYS A 362 4.44 -17.79 9.66
CA CYS A 362 4.18 -16.35 9.51
C CYS A 362 4.58 -15.58 10.81
N PRO A 363 5.29 -14.43 10.74
CA PRO A 363 5.61 -13.61 9.57
C PRO A 363 6.95 -13.94 8.88
N GLY A 364 7.48 -15.15 9.06
CA GLY A 364 8.82 -15.55 8.62
C GLY A 364 9.90 -15.24 9.66
N ALA A 365 10.93 -16.09 9.76
CA ALA A 365 11.92 -15.97 10.83
C ALA A 365 12.68 -14.63 10.83
N THR A 366 12.96 -14.05 9.66
CA THR A 366 13.70 -12.78 9.56
C THR A 366 12.88 -11.60 10.08
N LEU A 367 11.63 -11.46 9.61
CA LEU A 367 10.74 -10.39 10.07
C LEU A 367 10.34 -10.59 11.54
N TYR A 368 10.12 -11.83 11.97
CA TYR A 368 9.81 -12.12 13.37
C TYR A 368 10.96 -11.72 14.32
N ALA A 369 12.20 -12.00 13.94
CA ALA A 369 13.38 -11.59 14.71
C ALA A 369 13.54 -10.06 14.81
N ALA A 370 12.99 -9.30 13.86
CA ALA A 370 13.01 -7.84 13.87
C ALA A 370 11.94 -7.21 14.79
N LEU A 371 10.92 -7.96 15.24
CA LEU A 371 9.80 -7.41 16.04
C LEU A 371 10.23 -6.71 17.34
N PRO A 372 11.25 -7.13 18.11
CA PRO A 372 11.73 -6.37 19.25
C PRO A 372 12.25 -4.97 18.86
N THR A 373 13.00 -4.86 17.76
CA THR A 373 13.51 -3.58 17.25
C THR A 373 12.36 -2.71 16.74
N ILE A 374 11.44 -3.27 15.96
CA ILE A 374 10.22 -2.58 15.49
C ILE A 374 9.43 -2.00 16.66
N ARG A 375 9.23 -2.75 17.75
CA ARG A 375 8.58 -2.24 18.96
C ARG A 375 9.31 -1.05 19.59
N ALA A 376 10.64 -1.10 19.62
CA ALA A 376 11.46 0.00 20.12
C ALA A 376 11.35 1.25 19.23
N ASP A 377 11.40 1.08 17.91
CA ASP A 377 11.31 2.15 16.93
C ASP A 377 9.92 2.78 16.93
N VAL A 378 8.86 1.98 17.01
CA VAL A 378 7.48 2.45 17.17
C VAL A 378 7.32 3.26 18.46
N ALA A 379 7.85 2.77 19.60
CA ALA A 379 7.82 3.52 20.85
C ALA A 379 8.59 4.85 20.76
N ALA A 380 9.73 4.86 20.08
CA ALA A 380 10.51 6.07 19.85
C ALA A 380 9.73 7.08 18.99
N ARG A 381 9.02 6.62 17.95
CA ARG A 381 8.13 7.46 17.12
C ARG A 381 6.94 8.01 17.89
N MET A 382 6.43 7.28 18.90
CA MET A 382 5.32 7.70 19.75
C MET A 382 5.77 8.64 20.89
N GLY A 383 6.94 8.40 21.48
CA GLY A 383 7.45 9.11 22.66
C GLY A 383 8.42 10.25 22.37
N GLY A 384 8.91 10.37 21.14
CA GLY A 384 9.87 11.37 20.71
C GLY A 384 9.45 12.00 19.38
N THR A 385 9.92 13.23 19.15
CA THR A 385 9.83 13.96 17.88
C THR A 385 9.92 13.06 16.64
N PRO A 386 9.22 13.42 15.53
CA PRO A 386 9.21 12.66 14.28
C PRO A 386 10.61 12.18 13.89
N PRO A 387 10.74 11.05 13.15
CA PRO A 387 12.02 10.68 12.56
C PRO A 387 12.62 11.92 11.88
N PRO A 388 13.93 12.19 12.05
CA PRO A 388 14.51 13.39 11.48
C PRO A 388 14.17 13.41 9.99
N PRO A 389 13.63 14.52 9.46
CA PRO A 389 13.25 14.59 8.07
C PRO A 389 14.42 14.17 7.19
N PRO A 390 14.18 13.45 6.08
CA PRO A 390 15.24 13.02 5.18
C PRO A 390 16.16 14.21 4.86
N SER A 391 17.48 14.00 5.01
CA SER A 391 18.46 15.09 4.90
C SER A 391 18.23 15.89 3.61
N PRO A 392 18.03 17.22 3.71
CA PRO A 392 17.79 18.04 2.54
C PRO A 392 18.99 17.97 1.59
N ALA A 393 18.72 18.16 0.30
CA ALA A 393 19.71 18.27 -0.74
C ALA A 393 20.85 19.18 -0.30
N THR A 394 22.08 18.67 -0.23
CA THR A 394 23.24 19.41 0.24
C THR A 394 24.41 19.19 -0.71
N ILE A 395 25.03 20.28 -1.18
CA ILE A 395 26.29 20.21 -1.92
C ILE A 395 27.41 20.08 -0.88
N THR A 396 28.03 18.91 -0.79
CA THR A 396 29.04 18.59 0.23
C THR A 396 30.44 19.03 -0.17
N SER A 397 30.75 19.06 -1.47
CA SER A 397 32.03 19.56 -1.98
C SER A 397 31.88 20.24 -3.33
N ALA A 398 32.76 21.19 -3.60
CA ALA A 398 32.94 21.80 -4.91
C ALA A 398 34.43 22.10 -5.11
N THR A 399 35.03 21.57 -6.16
CA THR A 399 36.45 21.78 -6.46
C THR A 399 36.62 22.19 -7.91
N CYS A 400 37.38 23.26 -8.17
CA CYS A 400 37.58 23.80 -9.50
C CYS A 400 39.04 23.78 -9.90
N THR A 401 39.32 23.28 -11.11
CA THR A 401 40.65 23.32 -11.73
C THR A 401 40.51 23.85 -13.15
N ARG A 402 41.14 25.00 -13.44
CA ARG A 402 41.24 25.60 -14.80
C ARG A 402 39.90 25.70 -15.55
N GLY A 403 38.83 26.09 -14.86
CA GLY A 403 37.51 26.28 -15.45
C GLY A 403 36.57 25.07 -15.39
N THR A 404 37.06 23.89 -15.02
CA THR A 404 36.23 22.71 -14.78
C THR A 404 36.01 22.52 -13.28
N CYS A 405 34.76 22.37 -12.88
CA CYS A 405 34.39 22.21 -11.49
C CYS A 405 33.66 20.87 -11.27
N THR A 406 34.03 20.15 -10.22
CA THR A 406 33.40 18.90 -9.77
C THR A 406 32.64 19.16 -8.49
N PHE A 407 31.41 18.63 -8.42
CA PHE A 407 30.49 18.81 -7.31
C PHE A 407 30.10 17.44 -6.76
N THR A 408 30.04 17.33 -5.44
CA THR A 408 29.45 16.19 -4.75
C THR A 408 28.24 16.66 -3.97
N GLY A 409 27.17 15.86 -4.00
CA GLY A 409 25.92 16.17 -3.33
C GLY A 409 25.29 14.95 -2.67
N THR A 410 24.49 15.23 -1.66
CA THR A 410 23.71 14.24 -0.90
C THR A 410 22.25 14.69 -0.85
N GLY A 411 21.32 13.75 -0.66
CA GLY A 411 19.87 13.95 -0.66
C GLY A 411 19.14 12.72 -1.18
N VAL A 412 17.81 12.77 -1.28
CA VAL A 412 17.01 11.63 -1.75
C VAL A 412 17.12 11.46 -3.27
N ALA A 413 17.68 10.33 -3.71
CA ALA A 413 17.92 10.05 -5.13
C ALA A 413 16.60 9.86 -5.91
N PRO A 414 16.52 10.31 -7.18
CA PRO A 414 17.61 10.82 -8.01
C PRO A 414 18.01 12.28 -7.72
N LEU A 415 19.32 12.54 -7.71
CA LEU A 415 19.90 13.88 -7.54
C LEU A 415 20.11 14.56 -8.90
N ARG A 416 19.49 15.72 -9.11
CA ARG A 416 19.52 16.48 -10.38
C ARG A 416 20.26 17.81 -10.20
N TRP A 417 21.06 18.19 -11.19
CA TRP A 417 21.92 19.37 -11.15
C TRP A 417 21.66 20.33 -12.32
N THR A 418 21.75 21.63 -12.04
CA THR A 418 21.85 22.70 -13.04
C THR A 418 23.03 23.62 -12.69
N PHE A 419 23.75 24.14 -13.68
CA PHE A 419 25.04 24.83 -13.43
C PHE A 419 25.06 26.33 -13.79
N GLY A 420 23.91 26.94 -14.08
CA GLY A 420 23.84 28.36 -14.46
C GLY A 420 24.41 28.73 -15.84
N ASN A 421 25.14 27.82 -16.49
CA ASN A 421 25.65 27.95 -17.87
C ASN A 421 24.79 27.21 -18.92
N GLY A 422 23.65 26.65 -18.50
CA GLY A 422 22.74 25.84 -19.33
C GLY A 422 22.96 24.33 -19.26
N ALA A 423 24.08 23.85 -18.70
CA ALA A 423 24.34 22.42 -18.54
C ALA A 423 23.49 21.80 -17.40
N LYS A 424 23.24 20.49 -17.50
CA LYS A 424 22.51 19.67 -16.51
C LYS A 424 23.21 18.32 -16.31
N ALA A 425 23.07 17.73 -15.14
CA ALA A 425 23.59 16.38 -14.83
C ALA A 425 22.73 15.67 -13.78
N THR A 426 22.92 14.35 -13.61
CA THR A 426 22.28 13.54 -12.57
C THR A 426 23.33 12.65 -11.92
N GLY A 427 23.27 12.47 -10.59
CA GLY A 427 24.22 11.64 -9.83
C GLY A 427 24.72 12.32 -8.55
N SER A 428 25.34 11.53 -7.66
CA SER A 428 25.93 12.02 -6.40
C SER A 428 27.21 12.83 -6.60
N GLN A 429 27.92 12.60 -7.72
CA GLN A 429 29.09 13.38 -8.12
C GLN A 429 29.00 13.72 -9.60
N VAL A 430 29.15 15.00 -9.93
CA VAL A 430 29.00 15.52 -11.30
C VAL A 430 30.04 16.59 -11.61
N SER A 431 30.34 16.84 -12.88
CA SER A 431 31.31 17.86 -13.31
C SER A 431 30.79 18.71 -14.47
N THR A 432 31.18 19.98 -14.52
CA THR A 432 30.87 20.91 -15.63
C THR A 432 32.07 21.82 -15.94
N THR A 433 32.15 22.36 -17.16
CA THR A 433 33.21 23.29 -17.60
C THR A 433 32.62 24.64 -17.98
N TYR A 434 33.13 25.71 -17.36
CA TYR A 434 32.79 27.09 -17.70
C TYR A 434 33.75 27.62 -18.77
N LYS A 435 33.22 28.35 -19.75
CA LYS A 435 33.99 28.86 -20.90
C LYS A 435 34.13 30.38 -20.92
N LYS A 436 33.35 31.10 -20.12
CA LYS A 436 33.33 32.56 -20.08
C LYS A 436 33.52 33.04 -18.64
N PRO A 437 34.15 34.22 -18.43
CA PRO A 437 34.11 34.88 -17.15
C PRO A 437 32.68 35.21 -16.74
N GLY A 438 32.41 35.16 -15.44
CA GLY A 438 31.08 35.41 -14.89
C GLY A 438 30.84 34.66 -13.59
N THR A 439 29.71 34.96 -12.96
CA THR A 439 29.23 34.25 -11.77
C THR A 439 28.08 33.35 -12.17
N TYR A 440 28.16 32.08 -11.78
CA TYR A 440 27.18 31.04 -12.11
C TYR A 440 26.58 30.45 -10.84
N THR A 441 25.27 30.19 -10.86
CA THR A 441 24.58 29.52 -9.76
C THR A 441 24.40 28.05 -10.09
N VAL A 442 25.05 27.18 -9.32
CA VAL A 442 24.85 25.72 -9.36
C VAL A 442 23.72 25.37 -8.41
N THR A 443 22.74 24.58 -8.87
CA THR A 443 21.59 24.11 -8.08
C THR A 443 21.54 22.59 -8.10
N LEU A 444 21.53 21.97 -6.93
CA LEU A 444 21.22 20.56 -6.70
C LEU A 444 19.75 20.46 -6.27
N THR A 445 19.00 19.51 -6.82
CA THR A 445 17.62 19.21 -6.47
C THR A 445 17.48 17.71 -6.22
N ASP A 446 16.87 17.34 -5.11
CA ASP A 446 16.56 15.94 -4.80
C ASP A 446 15.13 15.54 -5.24
N SER A 447 14.72 14.32 -4.90
CA SER A 447 13.41 13.76 -5.26
C SER A 447 12.40 13.72 -4.12
N GLN A 448 12.65 14.47 -3.03
CA GLN A 448 11.69 14.61 -1.95
C GLN A 448 10.40 15.27 -2.44
N SER A 449 9.32 15.16 -1.65
CA SER A 449 8.05 15.84 -1.90
C SER A 449 7.64 16.63 -0.65
N PRO A 450 7.82 17.97 -0.63
CA PRO A 450 8.35 18.80 -1.73
C PRO A 450 9.87 18.61 -1.93
N PRO A 451 10.39 18.80 -3.15
CA PRO A 451 11.81 18.65 -3.43
C PRO A 451 12.61 19.73 -2.72
N THR A 452 13.74 19.35 -2.15
CA THR A 452 14.66 20.28 -1.51
C THR A 452 15.78 20.68 -2.47
N GLN A 453 16.35 21.87 -2.28
CA GLN A 453 17.40 22.41 -3.14
C GLN A 453 18.57 22.98 -2.35
N ALA A 454 19.77 22.80 -2.86
CA ALA A 454 20.96 23.52 -2.42
C ALA A 454 21.60 24.25 -3.60
N THR A 455 22.12 25.46 -3.33
CA THR A 455 22.81 26.27 -4.32
C THR A 455 24.25 26.56 -3.93
N ARG A 456 25.12 26.75 -4.93
CA ARG A 456 26.51 27.19 -4.78
C ARG A 456 26.87 28.17 -5.89
N ALA A 457 27.50 29.29 -5.56
CA ALA A 457 28.06 30.19 -6.57
C ALA A 457 29.38 29.66 -7.11
N VAL A 458 29.66 29.93 -8.38
CA VAL A 458 30.98 29.72 -8.99
C VAL A 458 31.36 31.00 -9.70
N SER A 459 32.48 31.60 -9.32
CA SER A 459 33.01 32.80 -9.96
C SER A 459 34.19 32.45 -10.84
N CYS A 460 34.09 32.78 -12.12
CA CYS A 460 35.13 32.56 -13.10
C CYS A 460 35.71 33.89 -13.59
N SER A 461 37.04 34.03 -13.56
CA SER A 461 37.76 35.20 -14.03
C SER A 461 38.95 34.81 -14.91
N THR A 462 39.40 35.73 -15.75
CA THR A 462 40.56 35.51 -16.61
C THR A 462 41.81 36.00 -15.88
N VAL A 463 42.67 35.07 -15.46
CA VAL A 463 43.97 35.35 -14.87
C VAL A 463 45.04 34.88 -15.84
N GLN A 464 45.95 35.77 -16.25
CA GLN A 464 47.04 35.46 -17.19
C GLN A 464 46.54 34.74 -18.47
N ARG A 465 45.45 35.23 -19.08
CA ARG A 465 44.79 34.68 -20.28
C ARG A 465 44.16 33.29 -20.12
N LYS A 466 44.10 32.74 -18.91
CA LYS A 466 43.42 31.45 -18.62
C LYS A 466 42.22 31.68 -17.73
N LEU A 467 41.13 30.96 -17.99
CA LEU A 467 39.96 31.00 -17.12
C LEU A 467 40.27 30.22 -15.84
N GLN A 468 40.08 30.86 -14.69
CA GLN A 468 40.13 30.25 -13.38
C GLN A 468 38.76 30.42 -12.73
N CYS A 469 38.26 29.36 -12.11
CA CYS A 469 36.98 29.39 -11.39
C CYS A 469 37.21 29.01 -9.93
N THR A 470 36.46 29.67 -9.04
CA THR A 470 36.46 29.43 -7.61
C THR A 470 35.02 29.31 -7.13
N THR A 471 34.78 28.47 -6.13
CA THR A 471 33.45 28.16 -5.55
C THR A 471 33.25 28.79 -4.19
#